data_AF-A0A1K1S905-F1
#
_entry.id   AF-A0A1K1S905-F1
#
_cell.length_a   1.000
_cell.length_b   1.000
_cell.length_c   1.000
_cell.angle_alpha   90.00
_cell.angle_beta   90.00
_cell.angle_gamma   90.00
#
_symmetry.space_group_name_H-M   'P 1'
#
loop_
_entity.id
_entity.type
_entity.pdbx_description
1 polymer ?
#
loop_
_entity_poly.entity_id
_entity_poly.type
_entity_poly.pdbx_seq_one_letter_code
_entity_poly.pdbx_strand_id
1 'polypeptide(L)'
;MTAAGFEVEPDELVAHASHVESLVDRLDTAVAAAGTAMSDHAYGLLCAFLPPIIRPTGEQAKDTLSASIEGVRGLADNVRTAAQSYRDGEEANAQPFEKQLTAQPRTEARVRA
;
A
#
# COMPACT_ATOMS: atom_id res chain seq x y z
N MET A 1 19.04 14.41 20.50
CA MET A 1 19.40 13.37 19.52
C MET A 1 18.28 13.32 18.50
N THR A 2 18.44 14.00 17.36
CA THR A 2 17.55 13.83 16.21
C THR A 2 17.90 12.49 15.57
N ALA A 3 16.90 11.64 15.33
CA ALA A 3 17.11 10.37 14.64
C ALA A 3 17.75 10.61 13.26
N ALA A 4 18.56 9.67 12.77
CA ALA A 4 19.05 9.71 11.40
C ALA A 4 17.83 9.74 10.46
N GLY A 5 17.79 10.74 9.58
CA GLY A 5 16.72 10.87 8.60
C GLY A 5 16.75 9.72 7.59
N PHE A 6 15.59 9.39 7.04
CA PHE A 6 15.48 8.50 5.90
C PHE A 6 15.40 9.35 4.64
N GLU A 7 16.17 8.99 3.60
CA GLU A 7 16.01 9.58 2.27
C GLU A 7 14.92 8.81 1.56
N VAL A 8 13.78 9.47 1.37
CA VAL A 8 12.57 8.86 0.81
C VAL A 8 11.98 9.82 -0.20
N GLU A 9 11.73 9.31 -1.41
CA GLU A 9 11.07 10.05 -2.47
C GLU A 9 9.55 9.74 -2.42
N PRO A 10 8.67 10.74 -2.26
CA PRO A 10 7.24 10.50 -2.13
C PRO A 10 6.59 9.78 -3.31
N ASP A 11 7.04 10.00 -4.54
CA ASP A 11 6.47 9.35 -5.71
C ASP A 11 6.87 7.86 -5.77
N GLU A 12 8.08 7.49 -5.34
CA GLU A 12 8.52 6.11 -5.14
C GLU A 12 7.66 5.39 -4.10
N LEU A 13 7.24 6.07 -3.02
CA LEU A 13 6.31 5.49 -2.05
C LEU A 13 4.93 5.23 -2.68
N VAL A 14 4.43 6.14 -3.51
CA VAL A 14 3.14 5.95 -4.21
C VAL A 14 3.23 4.80 -5.21
N ALA A 15 4.36 4.68 -5.92
CA ALA A 15 4.62 3.55 -6.81
C ALA A 15 4.68 2.23 -6.03
N HIS A 16 5.38 2.21 -4.89
CA HIS A 16 5.45 1.04 -4.01
C HIS A 16 4.06 0.64 -3.47
N ALA A 17 3.27 1.59 -2.99
CA ALA A 17 1.90 1.34 -2.52
C ALA A 17 1.04 0.70 -3.62
N SER A 18 1.20 1.14 -4.87
CA SER A 18 0.49 0.56 -6.02
C SER A 18 0.93 -0.89 -6.31
N HIS A 19 2.23 -1.19 -6.19
CA HIS A 19 2.72 -2.56 -6.30
C HIS A 19 2.21 -3.46 -5.17
N VAL A 20 2.17 -2.95 -3.94
CA VAL A 20 1.62 -3.67 -2.78
C VAL A 20 0.13 -3.96 -3.01
N GLU A 21 -0.65 -2.96 -3.43
CA GLU A 21 -2.07 -3.14 -3.71
C GLU A 21 -2.33 -4.13 -4.85
N SER A 22 -1.44 -4.24 -5.85
CA SER A 22 -1.58 -5.25 -6.92
C SER A 22 -1.59 -6.70 -6.42
N LEU A 23 -1.12 -6.96 -5.19
CA LEU A 23 -1.23 -8.29 -4.58
C LEU A 23 -2.69 -8.66 -4.24
N VAL A 24 -3.57 -7.68 -4.11
CA VAL A 24 -5.01 -7.90 -3.88
C VAL A 24 -5.60 -8.74 -5.00
N ASP A 25 -5.27 -8.47 -6.26
CA ASP A 25 -5.80 -9.23 -7.42
C ASP A 25 -5.43 -10.73 -7.32
N ARG A 26 -4.22 -11.03 -6.84
CA ARG A 26 -3.75 -12.40 -6.64
C ARG A 26 -4.48 -13.08 -5.49
N LEU A 27 -4.75 -12.35 -4.42
CA LEU A 27 -5.50 -12.86 -3.28
C LEU A 27 -6.98 -13.07 -3.63
N ASP A 28 -7.60 -12.15 -4.36
CA ASP A 28 -8.96 -12.28 -4.87
C ASP A 28 -9.09 -13.50 -5.79
N THR A 29 -8.09 -13.73 -6.65
CA THR A 29 -8.01 -14.96 -7.46
C THR A 29 -7.96 -16.22 -6.58
N ALA A 30 -7.20 -16.21 -5.49
CA ALA A 30 -7.11 -17.33 -4.56
C ALA A 30 -8.43 -17.58 -3.82
N VAL A 31 -9.13 -16.53 -3.38
CA VAL A 31 -10.45 -16.63 -2.73
C VAL A 31 -11.48 -17.23 -3.71
N ALA A 32 -11.51 -16.75 -4.95
CA ALA A 32 -12.38 -17.28 -5.99
C ALA A 32 -12.09 -18.77 -6.28
N ALA A 33 -10.81 -19.13 -6.37
CA ALA A 33 -10.38 -20.53 -6.57
C ALA A 33 -10.79 -21.42 -5.39
N ALA A 34 -10.63 -20.95 -4.15
CA ALA A 34 -11.03 -21.70 -2.95
C ALA A 34 -12.53 -22.03 -2.94
N GLY A 35 -13.37 -21.14 -3.49
CA GLY A 35 -14.82 -21.39 -3.63
C GLY A 35 -15.16 -22.58 -4.53
N THR A 36 -14.38 -22.81 -5.59
CA THR A 36 -14.64 -23.88 -6.57
C THR A 36 -13.93 -25.18 -6.22
N ALA A 37 -12.66 -25.11 -5.80
CA ALA A 37 -11.84 -26.27 -5.47
C ALA A 37 -12.37 -27.05 -4.26
N MET A 38 -13.02 -26.37 -3.31
CA MET A 38 -13.54 -26.97 -2.08
C MET A 38 -15.03 -27.36 -2.16
N SER A 39 -15.59 -27.47 -3.37
CA SER A 39 -16.98 -27.93 -3.52
C SER A 39 -17.15 -29.39 -3.09
N ASP A 40 -18.31 -29.73 -2.53
CA ASP A 40 -18.60 -31.12 -2.08
C ASP A 40 -18.54 -32.13 -3.22
N HIS A 41 -18.73 -31.66 -4.46
CA HIS A 41 -18.68 -32.48 -5.66
C HIS A 41 -17.25 -32.71 -6.18
N ALA A 42 -16.24 -31.98 -5.68
CA ALA A 42 -14.86 -32.08 -6.16
C ALA A 42 -14.16 -33.39 -5.78
N TYR A 43 -14.65 -34.11 -4.76
CA TYR A 43 -13.99 -35.29 -4.19
C TYR A 43 -14.38 -36.61 -4.88
N GLY A 44 -15.44 -36.59 -5.71
CA GLY A 44 -15.96 -37.80 -6.35
C GLY A 44 -16.56 -38.82 -5.37
N LEU A 45 -17.03 -39.96 -5.91
CA LEU A 45 -17.81 -40.93 -5.14
C LEU A 45 -16.99 -41.63 -4.04
N LEU A 46 -15.72 -41.95 -4.31
CA LEU A 46 -14.86 -42.70 -3.39
C LEU A 46 -14.46 -41.87 -2.16
N CYS A 47 -14.36 -40.56 -2.30
CA CYS A 47 -13.90 -39.66 -1.23
C CYS A 47 -15.01 -38.76 -0.67
N ALA A 48 -16.28 -39.10 -0.89
CA ALA A 48 -17.44 -38.30 -0.45
C ALA A 48 -17.55 -38.12 1.07
N PHE A 49 -16.77 -38.86 1.87
CA PHE A 49 -16.72 -38.72 3.33
C PHE A 49 -15.76 -37.62 3.82
N LEU A 50 -14.86 -37.12 2.96
CA LEU A 50 -13.85 -36.13 3.32
C LEU A 50 -14.36 -34.70 3.52
N PRO A 51 -15.37 -34.19 2.78
CA PRO A 51 -15.76 -32.78 2.89
C PRO A 51 -16.11 -32.31 4.31
N PRO A 52 -16.86 -33.06 5.14
CA PRO A 52 -17.11 -32.66 6.53
C PRO A 52 -15.84 -32.48 7.37
N ILE A 53 -14.76 -33.21 7.05
CA ILE A 53 -13.48 -33.18 7.77
C ILE A 53 -12.64 -31.98 7.31
N ILE A 54 -12.62 -31.69 6.00
CA ILE A 54 -11.71 -30.70 5.39
C ILE A 54 -12.32 -29.29 5.37
N ARG A 55 -13.66 -29.18 5.25
CA ARG A 55 -14.37 -27.90 5.10
C ARG A 55 -14.03 -26.87 6.18
N PRO A 56 -13.91 -27.20 7.48
CA PRO A 56 -13.57 -26.20 8.49
C PRO A 56 -12.24 -25.50 8.21
N THR A 57 -11.22 -26.25 7.82
CA THR A 57 -9.91 -25.70 7.43
C THR A 57 -10.01 -24.90 6.13
N GLY A 58 -10.82 -25.36 5.17
CA GLY A 58 -11.07 -24.64 3.92
C GLY A 58 -11.74 -23.27 4.12
N GLU A 59 -12.76 -23.19 4.97
CA GLU A 59 -13.41 -21.92 5.30
C GLU A 59 -12.47 -20.99 6.08
N GLN A 60 -11.72 -21.52 7.06
CA GLN A 60 -10.70 -20.72 7.76
C GLN A 60 -9.63 -20.16 6.82
N ALA A 61 -9.23 -20.92 5.80
CA ALA A 61 -8.30 -20.45 4.78
C ALA A 61 -8.91 -19.31 3.94
N LYS A 62 -10.18 -19.41 3.53
CA LYS A 62 -10.89 -18.33 2.82
C LYS A 62 -11.00 -17.06 3.66
N ASP A 63 -11.32 -17.19 4.94
CA ASP A 63 -11.41 -16.05 5.87
C ASP A 63 -10.03 -15.37 6.01
N THR A 64 -8.97 -16.18 6.14
CA THR A 64 -7.59 -15.67 6.25
C THR A 64 -7.16 -14.92 4.99
N LEU A 65 -7.50 -15.43 3.81
CA LEU A 65 -7.21 -14.76 2.54
C LEU A 65 -7.99 -13.44 2.41
N SER A 66 -9.26 -13.43 2.81
CA SER A 66 -10.09 -12.22 2.84
C SER A 66 -9.52 -11.17 3.79
N ALA A 67 -9.12 -11.57 5.00
CA ALA A 67 -8.47 -10.66 5.96
C ALA A 67 -7.11 -10.15 5.45
N SER A 68 -6.38 -10.97 4.69
CA SER A 68 -5.12 -10.56 4.07
C SER A 68 -5.34 -9.47 3.01
N ILE A 69 -6.43 -9.54 2.24
CA ILE A 69 -6.80 -8.49 1.28
C ILE A 69 -7.01 -7.16 1.99
N GLU A 70 -7.77 -7.16 3.08
CA GLU A 70 -8.00 -5.96 3.89
C GLU A 70 -6.69 -5.40 4.46
N GLY A 71 -5.82 -6.26 4.98
CA GLY A 71 -4.51 -5.87 5.50
C GLY A 71 -3.59 -5.26 4.44
N VAL A 72 -3.56 -5.84 3.22
CA VAL A 72 -2.76 -5.32 2.11
C VAL A 72 -3.27 -3.96 1.63
N ARG A 73 -4.59 -3.79 1.50
CA ARG A 73 -5.19 -2.49 1.17
C ARG A 73 -4.85 -1.44 2.22
N GLY A 74 -5.04 -1.77 3.51
CA GLY A 74 -4.69 -0.88 4.61
C GLY A 74 -3.20 -0.52 4.63
N LEU A 75 -2.31 -1.46 4.32
CA LEU A 75 -0.88 -1.17 4.21
C LEU A 75 -0.57 -0.20 3.06
N ALA A 76 -1.14 -0.43 1.87
CA ALA A 76 -0.95 0.46 0.72
C ALA A 76 -1.44 1.89 1.04
N ASP A 77 -2.59 2.02 1.71
CA ASP A 77 -3.15 3.31 2.10
C ASP A 77 -2.29 4.03 3.16
N ASN A 78 -1.73 3.28 4.12
CA ASN A 78 -0.79 3.84 5.08
C ASN A 78 0.48 4.36 4.40
N VAL A 79 1.00 3.66 3.40
CA VAL A 79 2.17 4.12 2.62
C VAL A 79 1.84 5.38 1.82
N ARG A 80 0.66 5.45 1.20
CA ARG A 80 0.19 6.67 0.51
C ARG A 80 0.05 7.85 1.47
N THR A 81 -0.47 7.59 2.67
CA THR A 81 -0.61 8.61 3.72
C THR A 81 0.77 9.12 4.18
N ALA A 82 1.75 8.23 4.30
CA ALA A 82 3.13 8.63 4.60
C ALA A 82 3.73 9.50 3.48
N ALA A 83 3.54 9.11 2.22
CA ALA A 83 3.98 9.91 1.06
C ALA A 83 3.36 11.32 1.07
N GLN A 84 2.06 11.41 1.35
CA GLN A 84 1.39 12.70 1.47
C GLN A 84 1.96 13.53 2.62
N SER A 85 2.18 12.92 3.78
CA SER A 85 2.74 13.60 4.95
C SER A 85 4.13 14.19 4.65
N TYR A 86 4.96 13.51 3.85
CA TYR A 86 6.25 14.04 3.43
C TYR A 86 6.10 15.23 2.48
N ARG A 87 5.18 15.17 1.50
CA ARG A 87 4.92 16.30 0.60
C ARG A 87 4.39 17.52 1.34
N ASP A 88 3.44 17.33 2.25
CA ASP A 88 2.88 18.40 3.07
C ASP A 88 3.96 19.04 3.95
N GLY A 89 4.85 18.22 4.53
CA GLY A 89 5.99 18.67 5.31
C GLY A 89 6.97 19.52 4.48
N GLU A 90 7.31 19.05 3.27
CA GLU A 90 8.19 19.79 2.36
C GLU A 90 7.58 21.13 1.94
N GLU A 91 6.30 21.14 1.52
CA GLU A 91 5.62 22.38 1.12
C GLU A 91 5.53 23.38 2.28
N ALA A 92 5.19 22.91 3.48
CA ALA A 92 5.13 23.76 4.68
C ALA A 92 6.49 24.37 5.03
N ASN A 93 7.58 23.63 4.78
CA ASN A 93 8.94 24.10 5.00
C ASN A 93 9.42 25.05 3.90
N ALA A 94 9.03 24.83 2.64
CA ALA A 94 9.45 25.64 1.49
C ALA A 94 8.74 27.00 1.42
N GLN A 95 7.44 27.06 1.75
CA GLN A 95 6.61 28.26 1.62
C GLN A 95 7.21 29.55 2.22
N PRO A 96 7.78 29.55 3.45
CA PRO A 96 8.41 30.74 4.01
C PRO A 96 9.59 31.26 3.18
N PHE A 97 10.40 30.35 2.62
CA PHE A 97 11.57 30.72 1.81
C PHE A 97 11.15 31.24 0.44
N GLU A 98 10.15 30.64 -0.20
CA GLU A 98 9.59 31.14 -1.46
C GLU A 98 9.03 32.56 -1.32
N LYS A 99 8.34 32.84 -0.20
CA LYS A 99 7.86 34.19 0.13
C LYS A 99 9.01 35.18 0.29
N GLN A 100 10.13 34.77 0.88
CA GLN A 100 11.31 35.63 1.02
C GLN A 100 12.01 35.87 -0.33
N LEU A 101 12.15 34.83 -1.16
CA LEU A 101 12.76 34.92 -2.49
C LEU A 101 11.95 35.85 -3.42
N THR A 102 10.62 35.80 -3.32
CA THR A 102 9.74 36.66 -4.11
C THR A 102 9.62 38.09 -3.56
N ALA A 103 9.81 38.29 -2.25
CA ALA A 103 9.78 39.61 -1.61
C ALA A 103 11.09 40.39 -1.70
N GLN A 104 12.23 39.76 -2.00
CA GLN A 104 13.51 40.45 -2.14
C GLN A 104 13.61 41.25 -3.45
N PRO A 105 13.84 42.58 -3.40
CA PRO A 105 14.21 43.32 -4.60
C PRO A 105 15.58 42.84 -5.10
N ARG A 106 15.71 42.52 -6.39
CA ARG A 106 17.00 42.18 -7.06
C ARG A 106 18.00 43.31 -6.83
N THR A 107 18.79 43.23 -5.77
CA THR A 107 19.74 44.29 -5.39
C THR A 107 21.15 44.02 -5.95
N GLU A 108 21.35 42.92 -6.68
CA GLU A 108 22.69 42.48 -7.10
C GLU A 108 23.15 42.95 -8.50
N ALA A 109 22.37 43.76 -9.21
CA ALA A 109 22.77 44.26 -10.54
C ALA A 109 23.66 45.53 -10.51
N ARG A 110 24.41 45.78 -9.42
CA ARG A 110 25.27 46.97 -9.29
C ARG A 110 26.66 46.67 -8.72
N VAL A 111 27.42 45.81 -9.37
CA VAL A 111 28.89 45.85 -9.29
C VAL A 111 29.40 46.58 -10.52
N ARG A 112 29.70 47.87 -10.33
CA ARG A 112 30.41 48.72 -11.29
C ARG A 112 31.89 48.33 -11.32
N ALA A 113 32.42 48.13 -12.52
CA ALA A 113 33.75 48.59 -12.92
C ALA A 113 33.67 48.98 -14.40
#